data_AF-A0A962E3L7-F1
#
_entry.id   AF-A0A962E3L7-F1
#
_cell.length_a   1.000
_cell.length_b   1.000
_cell.length_c   1.000
_cell.angle_alpha   90.00
_cell.angle_beta   90.00
_cell.angle_gamma   90.00
#
_symmetry.space_group_name_H-M   'P 1'
#
loop_
_entity.id
_entity.type
_entity.pdbx_description
1 polymer ?
#
loop_
_entity_poly.entity_id
_entity_poly.type
_entity_poly.pdbx_seq_one_letter_code
_entity_poly.pdbx_strand_id
1 'polypeptide(L)'
;TDAIDNSAGVDTSDHEVNIKILLNLAMEGGQLSPSDRDDLLVEMTDEVSELVIIDNYRQNLAISLMRALSVDRIGAKQHFIRWLEQQGLLDRQLEFLPSDEEFAERKARGLGLTRPELSVLLAYSKIQVYNELLISAVPEDPYLSKELALYFPTPLRERFSEAMQGHPLRREIIATQVTNSMVNRMGATFVLRMQEDTGQSVADVAKAYTIARETFKVRELWAEVDSRIDSMDFRHQIAILLKVWNLMRTFTRWLLNQPGATNDIAHSVERYQGLLTELIDSLSEVVSPKDAAVYAEEQRKLVELGYDARFSYIIGHLPALNSAFDIVEVAYEQKCDIAVAARSYFQLADHLHLQWLADQIEKLPVEGRWHANARGVLRDELYAQHRALTCQALQRCKSEKTANPIDAWSKGRENALKYTETMFAEMHALLSLDYPTVSVGVRRLAQLVTIGAA
;
A
#
# COMPACT_ATOMS: atom_id res chain seq x y z
N THR A 1 -10.22 -10.27 22.80
CA THR A 1 -10.11 -9.27 23.90
C THR A 1 -11.45 -8.60 23.91
N ASP A 2 -11.97 -8.23 25.09
CA ASP A 2 -13.31 -7.65 25.19
C ASP A 2 -13.54 -6.49 24.22
N ALA A 3 -12.50 -5.69 23.93
CA ALA A 3 -12.55 -4.62 22.94
C ALA A 3 -12.85 -5.08 21.49
N ILE A 4 -12.36 -6.26 21.08
CA ILE A 4 -12.66 -6.87 19.77
C ILE A 4 -13.93 -7.71 19.82
N ASP A 5 -14.20 -8.38 20.94
CA ASP A 5 -15.34 -9.28 21.06
C ASP A 5 -16.66 -8.50 21.21
N ASN A 6 -16.62 -7.28 21.75
CA ASN A 6 -17.78 -6.39 21.93
C ASN A 6 -17.86 -5.24 20.91
N SER A 7 -16.96 -5.17 19.91
CA SER A 7 -16.88 -4.00 19.02
C SER A 7 -18.14 -3.79 18.18
N ALA A 8 -18.88 -4.84 17.81
CA ALA A 8 -20.13 -4.70 17.06
C ALA A 8 -21.22 -3.91 17.80
N GLY A 9 -21.27 -4.03 19.13
CA GLY A 9 -22.23 -3.26 19.93
C GLY A 9 -21.89 -1.76 19.96
N VAL A 10 -20.59 -1.43 20.06
CA VAL A 10 -20.10 -0.04 20.00
C VAL A 10 -20.35 0.55 18.62
N ASP A 11 -20.06 -0.20 17.57
CA ASP A 11 -20.23 0.21 16.16
C ASP A 11 -21.70 0.45 15.81
N THR A 12 -22.59 -0.45 16.27
CA THR A 12 -24.06 -0.26 16.13
C THR A 12 -24.52 1.04 16.79
N SER A 13 -23.99 1.34 17.99
CA SER A 13 -24.33 2.58 18.71
C SER A 13 -23.83 3.83 17.99
N ASP A 14 -22.66 3.76 17.32
CA ASP A 14 -22.13 4.88 16.54
C ASP A 14 -23.00 5.16 15.30
N HIS A 15 -23.38 4.10 14.57
CA HIS A 15 -24.34 4.19 13.48
C HIS A 15 -25.68 4.79 13.94
N GLU A 16 -26.24 4.30 15.05
CA GLU A 16 -27.50 4.81 15.61
C GLU A 16 -27.42 6.32 15.90
N VAL A 17 -26.37 6.77 16.59
CA VAL A 17 -26.21 8.18 16.98
C VAL A 17 -26.06 9.07 15.75
N ASN A 18 -25.17 8.72 14.83
CA ASN A 18 -24.90 9.53 13.63
C ASN A 18 -26.12 9.58 12.69
N ILE A 19 -26.86 8.47 12.54
CA ILE A 19 -28.11 8.43 11.77
C ILE A 19 -29.15 9.36 12.42
N LYS A 20 -29.33 9.30 13.75
CA LYS A 20 -30.28 10.16 14.46
C LYS A 20 -29.96 11.64 14.30
N ILE A 21 -28.68 12.01 14.38
CA ILE A 21 -28.24 13.39 14.16
C ILE A 21 -28.61 13.85 12.74
N LEU A 22 -28.30 13.04 11.72
CA LEU A 22 -28.64 13.36 10.33
C LEU A 22 -30.14 13.52 10.10
N LEU A 23 -30.95 12.58 10.60
CA LEU A 23 -32.40 12.60 10.41
C LEU A 23 -33.04 13.77 11.16
N ASN A 24 -32.54 14.13 12.35
CA ASN A 24 -33.01 15.32 13.07
C ASN A 24 -32.75 16.60 12.26
N LEU A 25 -31.58 16.74 11.63
CA LEU A 25 -31.30 17.88 10.74
C LEU A 25 -32.27 17.93 9.56
N ALA A 26 -32.58 16.78 8.95
CA ALA A 26 -33.54 16.71 7.85
C ALA A 26 -34.97 17.07 8.32
N MET A 27 -35.36 16.65 9.52
CA MET A 27 -36.66 17.00 10.12
C MET A 27 -36.76 18.49 10.45
N GLU A 28 -35.72 19.08 11.08
CA GLU A 28 -35.64 20.51 11.38
C GLU A 28 -35.68 21.36 10.10
N GLY A 29 -35.07 20.86 9.01
CA GLY A 29 -35.14 21.46 7.68
C GLY A 29 -36.48 21.25 6.95
N GLY A 30 -37.44 20.54 7.54
CA GLY A 30 -38.75 20.25 6.94
C GLY A 30 -38.72 19.23 5.80
N GLN A 31 -37.62 18.53 5.61
CA GLN A 31 -37.41 17.53 4.54
C GLN A 31 -37.95 16.15 4.90
N LEU A 32 -38.21 15.90 6.19
CA LEU A 32 -38.63 14.59 6.70
C LEU A 32 -39.69 14.76 7.80
N SER A 33 -40.80 14.02 7.72
CA SER A 33 -41.80 13.96 8.79
C SER A 33 -41.43 12.89 9.84
N PRO A 34 -41.96 12.97 11.08
CA PRO A 34 -41.73 11.92 12.08
C PRO A 34 -42.16 10.52 11.62
N SER A 35 -43.25 10.40 10.85
CA SER A 35 -43.73 9.11 10.34
C SER A 35 -42.76 8.55 9.29
N ASP A 36 -42.36 9.39 8.32
CA ASP A 36 -41.42 8.97 7.27
C ASP A 36 -40.04 8.61 7.84
N ARG A 37 -39.65 9.25 8.95
CA ARG A 37 -38.43 8.93 9.70
C ARG A 37 -38.50 7.52 10.25
N ASP A 38 -39.61 7.15 10.90
CA ASP A 38 -39.76 5.84 11.51
C ASP A 38 -39.76 4.72 10.44
N ASP A 39 -40.43 4.95 9.30
CA ASP A 39 -40.39 4.02 8.16
C ASP A 39 -38.98 3.86 7.57
N LEU A 40 -38.23 4.96 7.46
CA LEU A 40 -36.84 4.96 6.97
C LEU A 40 -35.88 4.20 7.90
N LEU A 41 -36.07 4.29 9.23
CA LEU A 41 -35.29 3.50 10.20
C LEU A 41 -35.48 1.99 9.97
N VAL A 42 -36.72 1.57 9.72
CA VAL A 42 -37.03 0.16 9.41
C VAL A 42 -36.39 -0.25 8.08
N GLU A 43 -36.51 0.59 7.05
CA GLU A 43 -35.98 0.31 5.70
C GLU A 43 -34.47 0.00 5.71
N MET A 44 -33.67 0.72 6.49
CA MET A 44 -32.20 0.57 6.47
C MET A 44 -31.63 -0.43 7.49
N THR A 45 -32.47 -1.12 8.27
CA THR A 45 -32.01 -1.98 9.38
C THR A 45 -31.04 -3.08 8.93
N ASP A 46 -31.34 -3.74 7.80
CA ASP A 46 -30.50 -4.82 7.28
C ASP A 46 -29.15 -4.28 6.79
N GLU A 47 -29.15 -3.16 6.07
CA GLU A 47 -27.90 -2.56 5.56
C GLU A 47 -27.01 -2.04 6.70
N VAL A 48 -27.57 -1.43 7.75
CA VAL A 48 -26.79 -1.04 8.94
C VAL A 48 -26.15 -2.25 9.60
N SER A 49 -26.87 -3.37 9.67
CA SER A 49 -26.33 -4.63 10.20
C SER A 49 -25.16 -5.15 9.35
N GLU A 50 -25.28 -5.09 8.02
CA GLU A 50 -24.19 -5.46 7.10
C GLU A 50 -22.97 -4.55 7.25
N LEU A 51 -23.15 -3.23 7.36
CA LEU A 51 -22.06 -2.28 7.58
C LEU A 51 -21.27 -2.61 8.85
N VAL A 52 -21.97 -2.87 9.96
CA VAL A 52 -21.36 -3.26 11.25
C VAL A 52 -20.60 -4.59 11.10
N ILE A 53 -21.19 -5.60 10.47
CA ILE A 53 -20.53 -6.90 10.26
C ILE A 53 -19.24 -6.73 9.46
N ILE A 54 -19.28 -5.93 8.39
CA ILE A 54 -18.14 -5.71 7.50
C ILE A 54 -17.00 -5.00 8.23
N ASP A 55 -17.25 -3.98 9.04
CA ASP A 55 -16.18 -3.28 9.77
C ASP A 55 -15.51 -4.21 10.79
N ASN A 56 -16.32 -4.94 11.56
CA ASN A 56 -15.86 -5.90 12.56
C ASN A 56 -15.06 -7.05 11.94
N TYR A 57 -15.50 -7.55 10.78
CA TYR A 57 -14.76 -8.53 10.00
C TYR A 57 -13.38 -7.98 9.57
N ARG A 58 -13.34 -6.77 9.00
CA ARG A 58 -12.08 -6.14 8.53
C ARG A 58 -11.10 -5.91 9.68
N GLN A 59 -11.56 -5.53 10.86
CA GLN A 59 -10.71 -5.38 12.04
C GLN A 59 -10.09 -6.72 12.47
N ASN A 60 -10.86 -7.81 12.46
CA ASN A 60 -10.36 -9.15 12.76
C ASN A 60 -9.38 -9.68 11.70
N LEU A 61 -9.63 -9.34 10.43
CA LEU A 61 -8.74 -9.64 9.32
C LEU A 61 -7.40 -8.89 9.47
N ALA A 62 -7.42 -7.62 9.87
CA ALA A 62 -6.22 -6.82 10.15
C ALA A 62 -5.32 -7.51 11.19
N ILE A 63 -5.90 -7.98 12.30
CA ILE A 63 -5.18 -8.70 13.35
C ILE A 63 -4.57 -10.00 12.79
N SER A 64 -5.28 -10.69 11.90
CA SER A 64 -4.80 -11.92 11.26
C SER A 64 -3.62 -11.66 10.33
N LEU A 65 -3.67 -10.61 9.52
CA LEU A 65 -2.55 -10.16 8.68
C LEU A 65 -1.35 -9.74 9.53
N MET A 66 -1.57 -8.97 10.59
CA MET A 66 -0.53 -8.60 11.55
C MET A 66 0.09 -9.82 12.23
N ARG A 67 -0.72 -10.87 12.50
CA ARG A 67 -0.24 -12.13 13.09
C ARG A 67 0.62 -12.94 12.12
N ALA A 68 0.26 -12.95 10.83
CA ALA A 68 1.06 -13.59 9.79
C ALA A 68 2.42 -12.89 9.63
N LEU A 69 2.45 -11.56 9.70
CA LEU A 69 3.68 -10.75 9.69
C LEU A 69 4.34 -10.63 11.07
N SER A 70 3.91 -11.40 12.07
CA SER A 70 4.24 -11.08 13.46
C SER A 70 5.73 -11.28 13.76
N VAL A 71 6.26 -12.43 13.32
CA VAL A 71 7.66 -12.86 13.50
C VAL A 71 8.60 -11.94 12.73
N ASP A 72 8.41 -11.85 11.40
CA ASP A 72 9.28 -11.06 10.50
C ASP A 72 9.32 -9.58 10.85
N ARG A 73 8.26 -9.06 11.48
CA ARG A 73 8.12 -7.65 11.86
C ARG A 73 8.04 -7.45 13.37
N ILE A 74 8.62 -8.33 14.18
CA ILE A 74 8.56 -8.16 15.64
C ILE A 74 9.24 -6.86 16.08
N GLY A 75 10.39 -6.52 15.50
CA GLY A 75 11.12 -5.29 15.81
C GLY A 75 10.33 -4.01 15.48
N ALA A 76 9.54 -4.02 14.41
CA ALA A 76 8.67 -2.89 14.07
C ALA A 76 7.56 -2.68 15.11
N LYS A 77 7.05 -3.77 15.70
CA LYS A 77 6.02 -3.71 16.76
C LYS A 77 6.62 -3.23 18.09
N GLN A 78 7.80 -3.73 18.45
CA GLN A 78 8.54 -3.23 19.61
C GLN A 78 8.85 -1.74 19.48
N HIS A 79 9.30 -1.31 18.30
CA HIS A 79 9.55 0.10 18.02
C HIS A 79 8.27 0.95 18.15
N PHE A 80 7.14 0.48 17.62
CA PHE A 80 5.85 1.17 17.75
C PHE A 80 5.40 1.32 19.21
N ILE A 81 5.57 0.29 20.03
CA ILE A 81 5.29 0.34 21.48
C ILE A 81 6.14 1.42 22.15
N ARG A 82 7.47 1.38 21.95
CA ARG A 82 8.39 2.37 22.51
C ARG A 82 8.06 3.78 22.05
N TRP A 83 7.66 3.94 20.78
CA TRP A 83 7.26 5.23 20.24
C TRP A 83 6.00 5.75 20.93
N LEU A 84 4.97 4.92 21.13
CA LEU A 84 3.75 5.30 21.86
C LEU A 84 4.05 5.66 23.32
N GLU A 85 4.92 4.91 24.00
CA GLU A 85 5.37 5.23 25.37
C GLU A 85 6.08 6.60 25.42
N GLN A 86 6.95 6.90 24.45
CA GLN A 86 7.65 8.19 24.37
C GLN A 86 6.69 9.36 24.14
N GLN A 87 5.57 9.14 23.46
CA GLN A 87 4.50 10.13 23.31
C GLN A 87 3.57 10.22 24.54
N GLY A 88 3.78 9.38 25.56
CA GLY A 88 2.88 9.30 26.73
C GLY A 88 1.50 8.73 26.41
N LEU A 89 1.35 8.04 25.27
CA LEU A 89 0.07 7.48 24.83
C LEU A 89 -0.18 6.08 25.38
N LEU A 90 0.88 5.32 25.68
CA LEU A 90 0.81 3.91 26.06
C LEU A 90 1.62 3.66 27.33
N ASP A 91 1.04 2.88 28.25
CA ASP A 91 1.78 2.19 29.30
C ASP A 91 1.76 0.69 28.98
N ARG A 92 2.93 0.14 28.62
CA ARG A 92 3.02 -1.25 28.19
C ARG A 92 2.62 -2.24 29.30
N GLN A 93 2.86 -1.90 30.57
CA GLN A 93 2.58 -2.80 31.69
C GLN A 93 1.09 -2.89 31.95
N LEU A 94 0.39 -1.75 31.87
CA LEU A 94 -1.06 -1.68 32.02
C LEU A 94 -1.78 -2.48 30.93
N GLU A 95 -1.22 -2.47 29.72
CA GLU A 95 -1.75 -3.19 28.55
C GLU A 95 -1.23 -4.63 28.40
N PHE A 96 -0.48 -5.14 29.39
CA PHE A 96 0.10 -6.50 29.37
C PHE A 96 0.95 -6.78 28.11
N LEU A 97 1.64 -5.76 27.59
CA LEU A 97 2.53 -5.87 26.44
C LEU A 97 3.95 -6.27 26.88
N PRO A 98 4.71 -6.96 26.00
CA PRO A 98 6.00 -7.53 26.41
C PRO A 98 7.06 -6.49 26.81
N SER A 99 7.93 -6.85 27.75
CA SER A 99 9.15 -6.11 28.07
C SER A 99 10.19 -6.23 26.94
N ASP A 100 11.24 -5.41 27.01
CA ASP A 100 12.33 -5.48 26.03
C ASP A 100 13.09 -6.82 26.08
N GLU A 101 13.24 -7.39 27.28
CA GLU A 101 13.81 -8.73 27.47
C GLU A 101 12.92 -9.82 26.85
N GLU A 102 11.59 -9.74 27.05
CA GLU A 102 10.66 -10.69 26.44
C GLU A 102 10.63 -10.58 24.91
N PHE A 103 10.74 -9.36 24.36
CA PHE A 103 10.92 -9.16 22.93
C PHE A 103 12.20 -9.82 22.41
N ALA A 104 13.31 -9.69 23.13
CA ALA A 104 14.59 -10.32 22.76
C ALA A 104 14.48 -11.85 22.80
N GLU A 105 13.85 -12.42 23.84
CA GLU A 105 13.63 -13.87 23.96
C GLU A 105 12.74 -14.40 22.82
N ARG A 106 11.61 -13.73 22.55
CA ARG A 106 10.69 -14.12 21.47
C ARG A 106 11.39 -14.06 20.11
N LYS A 107 12.18 -13.01 19.85
CA LYS A 107 12.97 -12.89 18.62
C LYS A 107 13.96 -14.05 18.47
N ALA A 108 14.69 -14.42 19.53
CA ALA A 108 15.63 -15.54 19.51
C ALA A 108 14.93 -16.90 19.25
N ARG A 109 13.67 -17.03 19.67
CA ARG A 109 12.84 -18.23 19.48
C ARG A 109 12.01 -18.22 18.19
N GLY A 110 12.11 -17.18 17.35
CA GLY A 110 11.29 -17.05 16.14
C GLY A 110 9.79 -16.86 16.43
N LEU A 111 9.45 -16.30 17.58
CA LEU A 111 8.07 -16.02 18.01
C LEU A 111 7.72 -14.55 17.76
N GLY A 112 6.45 -14.28 17.45
CA GLY A 112 5.92 -12.93 17.30
C GLY A 112 4.99 -12.55 18.46
N LEU A 113 4.29 -11.42 18.31
CA LEU A 113 3.15 -11.06 19.15
C LEU A 113 1.92 -11.92 18.85
N THR A 114 1.13 -12.13 19.89
CA THR A 114 -0.15 -12.83 19.93
C THR A 114 -1.31 -11.94 19.44
N ARG A 115 -2.47 -12.53 19.15
CA ARG A 115 -3.64 -11.76 18.68
C ARG A 115 -4.12 -10.70 19.71
N PRO A 116 -4.20 -10.99 21.03
CA PRO A 116 -4.53 -9.98 22.03
C PRO A 116 -3.58 -8.78 22.02
N GLU A 117 -2.26 -9.03 22.05
CA GLU A 117 -1.25 -7.96 22.00
C GLU A 117 -1.36 -7.15 20.70
N LEU A 118 -1.60 -7.80 19.57
CA LEU A 118 -1.81 -7.14 18.27
C LEU A 118 -3.09 -6.30 18.24
N SER A 119 -4.15 -6.71 18.95
CA SER A 119 -5.40 -5.94 19.05
C SER A 119 -5.20 -4.62 19.79
N VAL A 120 -4.38 -4.62 20.84
CA VAL A 120 -3.96 -3.41 21.57
C VAL A 120 -3.24 -2.45 20.63
N LEU A 121 -2.22 -2.94 19.90
CA LEU A 121 -1.48 -2.09 18.96
C LEU A 121 -2.36 -1.51 17.86
N LEU A 122 -3.33 -2.29 17.37
CA LEU A 122 -4.29 -1.82 16.36
C LEU A 122 -5.16 -0.68 16.91
N ALA A 123 -5.68 -0.82 18.13
CA ALA A 123 -6.48 0.22 18.78
C ALA A 123 -5.70 1.52 18.99
N TYR A 124 -4.50 1.44 19.56
CA TYR A 124 -3.64 2.62 19.75
C TYR A 124 -3.23 3.29 18.44
N SER A 125 -3.00 2.50 17.38
CA SER A 125 -2.76 3.04 16.04
C SER A 125 -3.98 3.80 15.52
N LYS A 126 -5.19 3.24 15.64
CA LYS A 126 -6.41 3.94 15.22
C LYS A 126 -6.59 5.26 15.99
N ILE A 127 -6.44 5.24 17.32
CA ILE A 127 -6.58 6.44 18.16
C ILE A 127 -5.60 7.53 17.72
N GLN A 128 -4.33 7.17 17.56
CA GLN A 128 -3.30 8.13 17.18
C GLN A 128 -3.52 8.69 15.78
N VAL A 129 -3.81 7.84 14.78
CA VAL A 129 -4.05 8.26 13.40
C VAL A 129 -5.31 9.12 13.31
N TYR A 130 -6.38 8.74 14.00
CA TYR A 130 -7.63 9.50 14.06
C TYR A 130 -7.40 10.93 14.57
N ASN A 131 -6.71 11.07 15.70
CA ASN A 131 -6.46 12.38 16.30
C ASN A 131 -5.66 13.30 15.36
N GLU A 132 -4.63 12.78 14.70
CA GLU A 132 -3.82 13.52 13.73
C GLU A 132 -4.62 13.90 12.49
N LEU A 133 -5.46 13.00 11.97
CA LEU A 133 -6.30 13.28 10.81
C LEU A 133 -7.39 14.31 11.14
N LEU A 134 -8.00 14.22 12.33
CA LEU A 134 -9.07 15.11 12.76
C LEU A 134 -8.62 16.57 12.84
N ILE A 135 -7.38 16.85 13.25
CA ILE A 135 -6.85 18.23 13.32
C ILE A 135 -6.22 18.71 12.00
N SER A 136 -6.12 17.83 11.01
CA SER A 136 -5.58 18.17 9.69
C SER A 136 -6.66 18.74 8.74
N ALA A 137 -6.26 18.98 7.49
CA ALA A 137 -7.16 19.36 6.39
C ALA A 137 -7.76 18.14 5.65
N VAL A 138 -7.46 16.90 6.07
CA VAL A 138 -8.02 15.69 5.45
C VAL A 138 -9.56 15.68 5.44
N PRO A 139 -10.26 16.07 6.52
CA PRO A 139 -11.73 16.13 6.51
C PRO A 139 -12.33 17.17 5.55
N GLU A 140 -11.53 18.09 5.02
CA GLU A 140 -11.92 19.11 4.04
C GLU A 140 -11.53 18.73 2.61
N ASP A 141 -10.71 17.68 2.43
CA ASP A 141 -10.28 17.26 1.12
C ASP A 141 -11.49 16.82 0.28
N PRO A 142 -11.69 17.36 -0.93
CA PRO A 142 -12.88 17.05 -1.74
C PRO A 142 -13.00 15.56 -2.11
N TYR A 143 -11.88 14.85 -2.24
CA TYR A 143 -11.89 13.43 -2.57
C TYR A 143 -12.27 12.60 -1.34
N LEU A 144 -11.65 12.89 -0.19
CA LEU A 144 -11.88 12.14 1.06
C LEU A 144 -13.22 12.49 1.71
N SER A 145 -13.78 13.66 1.43
CA SER A 145 -15.12 14.04 1.88
C SER A 145 -16.22 13.10 1.36
N LYS A 146 -15.96 12.33 0.30
CA LYS A 146 -16.87 11.28 -0.18
C LYS A 146 -17.02 10.10 0.79
N GLU A 147 -16.04 9.89 1.67
CA GLU A 147 -16.10 8.84 2.71
C GLU A 147 -17.23 9.12 3.71
N LEU A 148 -17.67 10.38 3.86
CA LEU A 148 -18.85 10.73 4.66
C LEU A 148 -20.12 10.06 4.13
N ALA A 149 -20.35 10.11 2.82
CA ALA A 149 -21.52 9.49 2.24
C ALA A 149 -21.42 7.96 2.40
N LEU A 150 -20.24 7.38 2.14
CA LEU A 150 -20.02 5.93 2.23
C LEU A 150 -20.21 5.36 3.65
N TYR A 151 -20.12 6.19 4.69
CA TYR A 151 -20.44 5.80 6.07
C TYR A 151 -21.93 5.47 6.26
N PHE A 152 -22.82 6.23 5.62
CA PHE A 152 -24.26 6.06 5.80
C PHE A 152 -24.84 4.99 4.86
N PRO A 153 -25.91 4.29 5.28
CA PRO A 153 -26.61 3.34 4.42
C PRO A 153 -27.22 4.02 3.19
N THR A 154 -27.36 3.25 2.12
CA THR A 154 -27.77 3.68 0.78
C THR A 154 -29.04 4.52 0.77
N PRO A 155 -30.14 4.18 1.49
CA PRO A 155 -31.32 5.02 1.56
C PRO A 155 -31.03 6.44 2.05
N LEU A 156 -30.11 6.61 3.00
CA LEU A 156 -29.72 7.93 3.50
C LEU A 156 -28.82 8.66 2.50
N ARG A 157 -27.87 7.96 1.87
CA ARG A 157 -26.99 8.57 0.87
C ARG A 157 -27.77 9.14 -0.29
N GLU A 158 -28.76 8.42 -0.81
CA GLU A 158 -29.52 8.84 -1.97
C GLU A 158 -30.49 9.98 -1.67
N ARG A 159 -31.07 10.01 -0.46
CA ARG A 159 -32.11 10.98 -0.08
C ARG A 159 -31.59 12.21 0.64
N PHE A 160 -30.46 12.11 1.35
CA PHE A 160 -29.97 13.13 2.28
C PHE A 160 -28.50 13.52 2.08
N SER A 161 -27.90 13.26 0.90
CA SER A 161 -26.49 13.59 0.62
C SER A 161 -26.14 15.07 0.85
N GLU A 162 -27.07 15.98 0.56
CA GLU A 162 -26.87 17.42 0.81
C GLU A 162 -26.89 17.73 2.32
N ALA A 163 -27.84 17.18 3.07
CA ALA A 163 -27.95 17.37 4.51
C ALA A 163 -26.72 16.81 5.27
N MET A 164 -26.10 15.75 4.75
CA MET A 164 -24.86 15.19 5.31
C MET A 164 -23.73 16.22 5.38
N GLN A 165 -23.65 17.18 4.45
CA GLN A 165 -22.61 18.22 4.48
C GLN A 165 -22.75 19.15 5.69
N GLY A 166 -23.96 19.29 6.23
CA GLY A 166 -24.26 20.03 7.46
C GLY A 166 -24.14 19.20 8.73
N HIS A 167 -23.73 17.93 8.65
CA HIS A 167 -23.64 17.06 9.83
C HIS A 167 -22.61 17.61 10.84
N PRO A 168 -22.99 17.85 12.12
CA PRO A 168 -22.08 18.41 13.13
C PRO A 168 -20.80 17.59 13.33
N LEU A 169 -20.89 16.26 13.18
CA LEU A 169 -19.77 15.34 13.30
C LEU A 169 -19.14 14.95 11.94
N ARG A 170 -19.35 15.77 10.90
CA ARG A 170 -18.82 15.48 9.54
C ARG A 170 -17.33 15.18 9.57
N ARG A 171 -16.56 15.98 10.32
CA ARG A 171 -15.09 15.85 10.37
C ARG A 171 -14.68 14.56 11.05
N GLU A 172 -15.33 14.24 12.15
CA GLU A 172 -15.12 13.06 12.98
C GLU A 172 -15.45 11.77 12.21
N ILE A 173 -16.57 11.75 11.48
CA ILE A 173 -16.95 10.61 10.65
C ILE A 173 -15.91 10.39 9.54
N ILE A 174 -15.51 11.45 8.82
CA ILE A 174 -14.51 11.33 7.76
C ILE A 174 -13.17 10.84 8.32
N ALA A 175 -12.68 11.45 9.42
CA ALA A 175 -11.43 11.03 10.05
C ALA A 175 -11.48 9.57 10.49
N THR A 176 -12.61 9.12 11.04
CA THR A 176 -12.83 7.72 11.44
C THR A 176 -12.79 6.79 10.24
N GLN A 177 -13.52 7.10 9.16
CA GLN A 177 -13.57 6.27 7.95
C GLN A 177 -12.22 6.18 7.25
N VAL A 178 -11.48 7.28 7.14
CA VAL A 178 -10.13 7.28 6.55
C VAL A 178 -9.17 6.47 7.43
N THR A 179 -9.24 6.63 8.76
CA THR A 179 -8.44 5.84 9.71
C THR A 179 -8.73 4.35 9.57
N ASN A 180 -10.00 3.95 9.62
CA ASN A 180 -10.40 2.54 9.51
C ASN A 180 -10.00 1.96 8.15
N SER A 181 -10.24 2.68 7.05
CA SER A 181 -9.88 2.20 5.71
C SER A 181 -8.39 1.91 5.57
N MET A 182 -7.53 2.70 6.22
CA MET A 182 -6.08 2.54 6.15
C MET A 182 -5.57 1.51 7.17
N VAL A 183 -5.92 1.66 8.45
CA VAL A 183 -5.37 0.85 9.55
C VAL A 183 -5.91 -0.59 9.49
N ASN A 184 -7.18 -0.82 9.14
CA ASN A 184 -7.73 -2.18 9.03
C ASN A 184 -7.13 -2.98 7.85
N ARG A 185 -6.55 -2.32 6.85
CA ARG A 185 -5.91 -3.01 5.71
C ARG A 185 -4.40 -3.08 5.84
N MET A 186 -3.77 -2.04 6.41
CA MET A 186 -2.31 -1.93 6.45
C MET A 186 -1.67 -2.29 7.80
N GLY A 187 -2.46 -2.34 8.87
CA GLY A 187 -2.03 -2.70 10.22
C GLY A 187 -1.37 -1.57 11.00
N ALA A 188 -1.18 -1.81 12.30
CA ALA A 188 -0.84 -0.78 13.30
C ALA A 188 0.43 0.03 13.01
N THR A 189 1.48 -0.61 12.48
CA THR A 189 2.79 0.03 12.33
C THR A 189 2.95 0.77 11.00
N PHE A 190 1.96 0.70 10.10
CA PHE A 190 2.11 1.18 8.73
C PHE A 190 2.34 2.69 8.65
N VAL A 191 1.47 3.48 9.31
CA VAL A 191 1.51 4.95 9.23
C VAL A 191 2.82 5.49 9.78
N LEU A 192 3.19 5.10 11.02
CA LEU A 192 4.46 5.51 11.62
C LEU A 192 5.64 5.15 10.71
N ARG A 193 5.62 3.97 10.09
CA ARG A 193 6.69 3.56 9.19
C ARG A 193 6.79 4.45 7.95
N MET A 194 5.67 4.84 7.36
CA MET A 194 5.67 5.77 6.21
C MET A 194 6.20 7.15 6.63
N GLN A 195 5.80 7.66 7.80
CA GLN A 195 6.31 8.93 8.33
C GLN A 195 7.81 8.90 8.58
N GLU A 196 8.32 7.86 9.27
CA GLU A 196 9.75 7.76 9.60
C GLU A 196 10.65 7.59 8.37
N ASP A 197 10.11 7.00 7.32
CA ASP A 197 10.86 6.71 6.11
C ASP A 197 10.90 7.86 5.11
N THR A 198 9.90 8.75 5.15
CA THR A 198 9.69 9.80 4.14
C THR A 198 9.66 11.21 4.73
N GLY A 199 9.52 11.33 6.06
CA GLY A 199 9.35 12.61 6.76
C GLY A 199 7.97 13.25 6.59
N GLN A 200 7.03 12.56 5.94
CA GLN A 200 5.70 13.10 5.62
C GLN A 200 4.72 13.03 6.79
N SER A 201 3.64 13.84 6.73
CA SER A 201 2.60 13.89 7.76
C SER A 201 1.63 12.70 7.69
N VAL A 202 0.86 12.43 8.75
CA VAL A 202 -0.22 11.42 8.72
C VAL A 202 -1.25 11.74 7.62
N ALA A 203 -1.53 13.04 7.41
CA ALA A 203 -2.42 13.50 6.35
C ALA A 203 -1.88 13.11 4.96
N ASP A 204 -0.60 13.35 4.69
CA ASP A 204 0.02 12.96 3.42
C ASP A 204 0.03 11.45 3.22
N VAL A 205 0.28 10.67 4.29
CA VAL A 205 0.20 9.20 4.23
C VAL A 205 -1.21 8.74 3.86
N ALA A 206 -2.25 9.34 4.46
CA ALA A 206 -3.64 9.02 4.14
C ALA A 206 -4.00 9.38 2.68
N LYS A 207 -3.52 10.51 2.18
CA LYS A 207 -3.73 10.92 0.78
C LYS A 207 -2.99 9.99 -0.20
N ALA A 208 -1.71 9.69 0.05
CA ALA A 208 -0.92 8.78 -0.77
C ALA A 208 -1.50 7.35 -0.78
N TYR A 209 -1.95 6.86 0.38
CA TYR A 209 -2.65 5.57 0.49
C TYR A 209 -3.93 5.56 -0.35
N THR A 210 -4.71 6.64 -0.29
CA THR A 210 -5.94 6.78 -1.08
C THR A 210 -5.63 6.78 -2.57
N ILE A 211 -4.66 7.57 -3.04
CA ILE A 211 -4.24 7.59 -4.45
C ILE A 211 -3.85 6.18 -4.90
N ALA A 212 -3.02 5.47 -4.13
CA ALA A 212 -2.64 4.10 -4.46
C ALA A 212 -3.85 3.15 -4.53
N ARG A 213 -4.76 3.22 -3.55
CA ARG A 213 -5.96 2.37 -3.45
C ARG A 213 -6.87 2.54 -4.67
N GLU A 214 -7.10 3.78 -5.08
CA GLU A 214 -8.00 4.13 -6.18
C GLU A 214 -7.35 3.86 -7.54
N THR A 215 -6.06 4.14 -7.68
CA THR A 215 -5.30 3.91 -8.92
C THR A 215 -5.28 2.43 -9.30
N PHE A 216 -5.07 1.52 -8.33
CA PHE A 216 -5.10 0.07 -8.55
C PHE A 216 -6.49 -0.55 -8.42
N LYS A 217 -7.53 0.24 -8.12
CA LYS A 217 -8.89 -0.25 -7.84
C LYS A 217 -8.89 -1.36 -6.78
N VAL A 218 -8.10 -1.20 -5.73
CA VAL A 218 -7.83 -2.27 -4.74
C VAL A 218 -9.08 -2.70 -3.98
N ARG A 219 -10.10 -1.84 -3.89
CA ARG A 219 -11.41 -2.20 -3.34
C ARG A 219 -12.04 -3.39 -4.10
N GLU A 220 -11.88 -3.47 -5.42
CA GLU A 220 -12.35 -4.59 -6.24
C GLU A 220 -11.57 -5.87 -5.93
N LEU A 221 -10.24 -5.76 -5.79
CA LEU A 221 -9.40 -6.90 -5.41
C LEU A 221 -9.76 -7.44 -4.03
N TRP A 222 -10.00 -6.55 -3.06
CA TRP A 222 -10.45 -6.98 -1.73
C TRP A 222 -11.85 -7.59 -1.78
N ALA A 223 -12.78 -7.03 -2.53
CA ALA A 223 -14.13 -7.58 -2.66
C ALA A 223 -14.10 -9.01 -3.24
N GLU A 224 -13.25 -9.28 -4.23
CA GLU A 224 -13.11 -10.64 -4.79
C GLU A 224 -12.57 -11.63 -3.73
N VAL A 225 -11.58 -11.22 -2.92
CA VAL A 225 -11.10 -12.06 -1.80
C VAL A 225 -12.19 -12.27 -0.75
N ASP A 226 -12.85 -11.18 -0.34
CA ASP A 226 -13.87 -11.18 0.71
C ASP A 226 -15.09 -12.04 0.27
N SER A 227 -15.42 -12.09 -1.03
CA SER A 227 -16.50 -12.93 -1.59
C SER A 227 -16.28 -14.43 -1.43
N ARG A 228 -15.04 -14.86 -1.17
CA ARG A 228 -14.65 -16.28 -1.07
C ARG A 228 -14.42 -16.74 0.36
N ILE A 229 -14.73 -15.89 1.35
CA ILE A 229 -14.44 -16.11 2.77
C ILE A 229 -14.81 -17.52 3.26
N ASP A 230 -16.00 -18.02 2.91
CA ASP A 230 -16.53 -19.31 3.38
C ASP A 230 -16.05 -20.53 2.58
N SER A 231 -15.51 -20.29 1.38
CA SER A 231 -15.20 -21.36 0.41
C SER A 231 -13.70 -21.64 0.27
N MET A 232 -12.85 -20.74 0.77
CA MET A 232 -11.40 -20.78 0.57
C MET A 232 -10.65 -20.97 1.89
N ASP A 233 -9.59 -21.77 1.88
CA ASP A 233 -8.70 -21.90 3.03
C ASP A 233 -8.11 -20.53 3.41
N PHE A 234 -8.22 -20.19 4.70
CA PHE A 234 -7.86 -18.87 5.22
C PHE A 234 -6.37 -18.53 4.99
N ARG A 235 -5.47 -19.52 4.93
CA ARG A 235 -4.04 -19.24 4.68
C ARG A 235 -3.81 -18.72 3.26
N HIS A 236 -4.58 -19.23 2.29
CA HIS A 236 -4.53 -18.74 0.92
C HIS A 236 -5.04 -17.31 0.81
N GLN A 237 -6.16 -17.00 1.48
CA GLN A 237 -6.69 -15.63 1.55
C GLN A 237 -5.65 -14.66 2.13
N ILE A 238 -5.04 -15.03 3.26
CA ILE A 238 -3.98 -14.22 3.89
C ILE A 238 -2.78 -14.04 2.96
N ALA A 239 -2.33 -15.08 2.25
CA ALA A 239 -1.21 -14.97 1.32
C ALA A 239 -1.51 -13.96 0.20
N ILE A 240 -2.70 -13.99 -0.38
CA ILE A 240 -3.14 -13.04 -1.43
C ILE A 240 -3.23 -11.61 -0.87
N LEU A 241 -3.87 -11.44 0.29
CA LEU A 241 -3.98 -10.15 0.95
C LEU A 241 -2.62 -9.54 1.30
N LEU A 242 -1.63 -10.37 1.66
CA LEU A 242 -0.26 -9.91 1.91
C LEU A 242 0.45 -9.46 0.61
N LYS A 243 0.14 -10.05 -0.54
CA LYS A 243 0.64 -9.56 -1.83
C LYS A 243 0.08 -8.17 -2.13
N VAL A 244 -1.23 -7.98 -1.95
CA VAL A 244 -1.90 -6.67 -2.11
C VAL A 244 -1.39 -5.65 -1.08
N TRP A 245 -1.17 -6.07 0.16
CA TRP A 245 -0.58 -5.24 1.21
C TRP A 245 0.82 -4.74 0.82
N ASN A 246 1.66 -5.63 0.27
CA ASN A 246 3.00 -5.25 -0.18
C ASN A 246 2.94 -4.23 -1.30
N LEU A 247 2.06 -4.45 -2.28
CA LEU A 247 1.79 -3.53 -3.39
C LEU A 247 1.41 -2.14 -2.87
N MET A 248 0.39 -2.07 -2.01
CA MET A 248 -0.10 -0.83 -1.41
C MET A 248 0.98 -0.09 -0.64
N ARG A 249 1.80 -0.82 0.11
CA ARG A 249 2.92 -0.24 0.85
C ARG A 249 3.97 0.36 -0.08
N THR A 250 4.37 -0.37 -1.12
CA THR A 250 5.37 0.10 -2.09
C THR A 250 4.93 1.39 -2.75
N PHE A 251 3.67 1.46 -3.21
CA PHE A 251 3.20 2.66 -3.91
C PHE A 251 2.88 3.83 -3.01
N THR A 252 2.34 3.58 -1.82
CA THR A 252 2.13 4.66 -0.84
C THR A 252 3.48 5.33 -0.56
N ARG A 253 4.53 4.54 -0.30
CA ARG A 253 5.89 5.05 -0.11
C ARG A 253 6.40 5.81 -1.35
N TRP A 254 6.25 5.23 -2.54
CA TRP A 254 6.72 5.85 -3.78
C TRP A 254 6.08 7.23 -3.98
N LEU A 255 4.77 7.35 -3.79
CA LEU A 255 4.02 8.61 -3.89
C LEU A 255 4.49 9.65 -2.87
N LEU A 256 4.76 9.24 -1.63
CA LEU A 256 5.25 10.14 -0.57
C LEU A 256 6.65 10.72 -0.88
N ASN A 257 7.43 10.04 -1.71
CA ASN A 257 8.72 10.53 -2.17
C ASN A 257 8.63 11.38 -3.45
N GLN A 258 7.46 11.48 -4.09
CA GLN A 258 7.25 12.32 -5.27
C GLN A 258 6.81 13.74 -4.88
N PRO A 259 7.51 14.78 -5.35
CA PRO A 259 7.11 16.17 -5.09
C PRO A 259 5.68 16.47 -5.55
N GLY A 260 4.83 16.90 -4.63
CA GLY A 260 3.46 17.36 -4.93
C GLY A 260 2.45 16.27 -5.27
N ALA A 261 2.82 14.99 -5.21
CA ALA A 261 1.91 13.89 -5.58
C ALA A 261 0.68 13.78 -4.65
N THR A 262 0.77 14.25 -3.41
CA THR A 262 -0.33 14.24 -2.43
C THR A 262 -1.14 15.54 -2.40
N ASN A 263 -0.87 16.50 -3.28
CA ASN A 263 -1.56 17.80 -3.27
C ASN A 263 -3.03 17.68 -3.71
N ASP A 264 -3.29 16.89 -4.75
CA ASP A 264 -4.62 16.65 -5.30
C ASP A 264 -4.80 15.16 -5.60
N ILE A 265 -5.66 14.50 -4.82
CA ILE A 265 -5.92 13.07 -4.97
C ILE A 265 -6.55 12.77 -6.33
N ALA A 266 -7.54 13.57 -6.76
CA ALA A 266 -8.27 13.31 -8.00
C ALA A 266 -7.33 13.40 -9.21
N HIS A 267 -6.55 14.47 -9.28
CA HIS A 267 -5.57 14.66 -10.35
C HIS A 267 -4.52 13.55 -10.39
N SER A 268 -4.00 13.14 -9.24
CA SER A 268 -3.02 12.05 -9.16
C SER A 268 -3.63 10.72 -9.62
N VAL A 269 -4.86 10.39 -9.22
CA VAL A 269 -5.55 9.18 -9.69
C VAL A 269 -5.74 9.22 -11.21
N GLU A 270 -6.20 10.35 -11.76
CA GLU A 270 -6.38 10.53 -13.21
C GLU A 270 -5.07 10.35 -13.99
N ARG A 271 -3.97 10.90 -13.46
CA ARG A 271 -2.64 10.77 -14.04
C ARG A 271 -2.20 9.31 -14.14
N TYR A 272 -2.32 8.51 -13.10
CA TYR A 272 -1.73 7.17 -13.10
C TYR A 272 -2.67 6.07 -13.61
N GLN A 273 -3.98 6.19 -13.39
CA GLN A 273 -4.91 5.07 -13.60
C GLN A 273 -5.01 4.60 -15.06
N GLY A 274 -5.02 5.53 -16.02
CA GLY A 274 -5.14 5.20 -17.44
C GLY A 274 -3.97 4.37 -17.95
N LEU A 275 -2.75 4.90 -17.82
CA LEU A 275 -1.52 4.21 -18.26
C LEU A 275 -1.26 2.94 -17.45
N LEU A 276 -1.64 2.89 -16.17
CA LEU A 276 -1.53 1.67 -15.39
C LEU A 276 -2.46 0.57 -15.91
N THR A 277 -3.69 0.91 -16.31
CA THR A 277 -4.63 -0.06 -16.88
C THR A 277 -4.07 -0.63 -18.18
N GLU A 278 -3.55 0.22 -19.06
CA GLU A 278 -2.90 -0.18 -20.31
C GLU A 278 -1.64 -1.02 -20.07
N LEU A 279 -0.85 -0.67 -19.06
CA LEU A 279 0.30 -1.49 -18.64
C LEU A 279 -0.15 -2.87 -18.20
N ILE A 280 -1.13 -2.97 -17.29
CA ILE A 280 -1.68 -4.25 -16.82
C ILE A 280 -2.08 -5.12 -18.01
N ASP A 281 -2.85 -4.56 -18.94
CA ASP A 281 -3.37 -5.30 -20.10
C ASP A 281 -2.26 -5.81 -21.03
N SER A 282 -1.10 -5.14 -21.07
CA SER A 282 0.05 -5.51 -21.89
C SER A 282 1.16 -6.26 -21.14
N LEU A 283 1.04 -6.48 -19.81
CA LEU A 283 2.12 -7.03 -18.97
C LEU A 283 2.73 -8.32 -19.53
N SER A 284 1.89 -9.27 -19.96
CA SER A 284 2.36 -10.56 -20.48
C SER A 284 3.24 -10.47 -21.74
N GLU A 285 3.14 -9.37 -22.50
CA GLU A 285 3.90 -9.13 -23.73
C GLU A 285 5.19 -8.33 -23.49
N VAL A 286 5.27 -7.59 -22.38
CA VAL A 286 6.36 -6.65 -22.12
C VAL A 286 7.40 -7.16 -21.13
N VAL A 287 7.03 -8.14 -20.30
CA VAL A 287 7.96 -8.81 -19.38
C VAL A 287 8.80 -9.86 -20.12
N SER A 288 9.86 -10.35 -19.47
CA SER A 288 10.69 -11.41 -20.03
C SER A 288 9.86 -12.70 -20.26
N PRO A 289 10.16 -13.52 -21.28
CA PRO A 289 9.45 -14.79 -21.49
C PRO A 289 9.51 -15.73 -20.28
N LYS A 290 10.59 -15.64 -19.50
CA LYS A 290 10.77 -16.38 -18.25
C LYS A 290 9.75 -15.94 -17.20
N ASP A 291 9.62 -14.64 -16.98
CA ASP A 291 8.68 -14.11 -15.99
C ASP A 291 7.24 -14.27 -16.44
N ALA A 292 6.94 -14.09 -17.72
CA ALA A 292 5.62 -14.36 -18.30
C ALA A 292 5.15 -15.80 -18.00
N ALA A 293 6.04 -16.79 -18.11
CA ALA A 293 5.72 -18.18 -17.79
C ALA A 293 5.44 -18.38 -16.28
N VAL A 294 6.20 -17.71 -15.40
CA VAL A 294 5.99 -17.75 -13.95
C VAL A 294 4.65 -17.11 -13.56
N TYR A 295 4.34 -15.94 -14.12
CA TYR A 295 3.08 -15.25 -13.82
C TYR A 295 1.86 -15.99 -14.38
N ALA A 296 1.98 -16.57 -15.58
CA ALA A 296 0.92 -17.39 -16.16
C ALA A 296 0.62 -18.64 -15.31
N GLU A 297 1.65 -19.26 -14.72
CA GLU A 297 1.45 -20.38 -13.80
C GLU A 297 0.76 -19.96 -12.50
N GLU A 298 1.15 -18.82 -11.93
CA GLU A 298 0.47 -18.29 -10.74
C GLU A 298 -0.99 -17.91 -11.03
N GLN A 299 -1.25 -17.30 -12.18
CA GLN A 299 -2.60 -17.01 -12.65
C GLN A 299 -3.43 -18.30 -12.78
N ARG A 300 -2.89 -19.36 -13.38
CA ARG A 300 -3.60 -20.65 -13.51
C ARG A 300 -4.03 -21.20 -12.16
N LYS A 301 -3.14 -21.19 -11.16
CA LYS A 301 -3.45 -21.66 -9.80
C LYS A 301 -4.60 -20.87 -9.18
N LEU A 302 -4.63 -19.54 -9.37
CA LEU A 302 -5.71 -18.70 -8.83
C LEU A 302 -7.06 -18.99 -9.51
N VAL A 303 -7.06 -19.23 -10.83
CA VAL A 303 -8.26 -19.65 -11.56
C VAL A 303 -8.75 -21.02 -11.10
N GLU A 304 -7.85 -21.98 -10.86
CA GLU A 304 -8.18 -23.30 -10.31
C GLU A 304 -8.76 -23.23 -8.90
N LEU A 305 -8.36 -22.21 -8.13
CA LEU A 305 -8.94 -21.87 -6.82
C LEU A 305 -10.29 -21.15 -6.94
N GLY A 306 -10.77 -20.88 -8.16
CA GLY A 306 -12.10 -20.35 -8.43
C GLY A 306 -12.21 -18.82 -8.43
N TYR A 307 -11.07 -18.10 -8.39
CA TYR A 307 -11.06 -16.65 -8.55
C TYR A 307 -11.36 -16.23 -9.99
N ASP A 308 -11.93 -15.04 -10.17
CA ASP A 308 -12.17 -14.51 -11.51
C ASP A 308 -10.87 -14.35 -12.32
N ALA A 309 -10.99 -14.40 -13.65
CA ALA A 309 -9.85 -14.38 -14.56
C ALA A 309 -9.05 -13.06 -14.52
N ARG A 310 -9.72 -11.92 -14.35
CA ARG A 310 -9.10 -10.59 -14.27
C ARG A 310 -8.35 -10.44 -12.96
N PHE A 311 -8.96 -10.81 -11.83
CA PHE A 311 -8.28 -10.84 -10.54
C PHE A 311 -7.07 -11.77 -10.56
N SER A 312 -7.24 -13.00 -11.05
CA SER A 312 -6.15 -13.99 -11.14
C SER A 312 -4.99 -13.48 -11.98
N TYR A 313 -5.28 -12.79 -13.09
CA TYR A 313 -4.27 -12.15 -13.93
C TYR A 313 -3.52 -11.05 -13.16
N ILE A 314 -4.24 -10.12 -12.51
CA ILE A 314 -3.62 -9.02 -11.74
C ILE A 314 -2.76 -9.58 -10.61
N ILE A 315 -3.30 -10.47 -9.78
CA ILE A 315 -2.58 -11.04 -8.63
C ILE A 315 -1.37 -11.88 -9.07
N GLY A 316 -1.49 -12.63 -10.18
CA GLY A 316 -0.40 -13.41 -10.76
C GLY A 316 0.76 -12.53 -11.26
N HIS A 317 0.46 -11.32 -11.73
CA HIS A 317 1.46 -10.38 -12.28
C HIS A 317 1.89 -9.29 -11.29
N LEU A 318 1.45 -9.33 -10.02
CA LEU A 318 1.82 -8.34 -8.99
C LEU A 318 3.33 -8.08 -8.86
N PRO A 319 4.23 -9.08 -8.99
CA PRO A 319 5.67 -8.81 -8.91
C PRO A 319 6.15 -7.77 -9.94
N ALA A 320 5.67 -7.85 -11.19
CA ALA A 320 5.97 -6.89 -12.24
C ALA A 320 5.37 -5.51 -11.96
N LEU A 321 4.21 -5.47 -11.29
CA LEU A 321 3.56 -4.22 -10.95
C LEU A 321 4.36 -3.38 -9.95
N ASN A 322 5.29 -3.92 -9.16
CA ASN A 322 6.10 -3.11 -8.24
C ASN A 322 6.86 -1.96 -8.93
N SER A 323 7.15 -2.09 -10.23
CA SER A 323 7.80 -1.06 -11.05
C SER A 323 6.84 -0.19 -11.86
N ALA A 324 5.52 -0.38 -11.72
CA ALA A 324 4.52 0.22 -12.61
C ALA A 324 4.59 1.75 -12.64
N PHE A 325 4.77 2.40 -11.49
CA PHE A 325 4.79 3.86 -11.42
C PHE A 325 6.06 4.45 -12.04
N ASP A 326 7.20 3.78 -11.90
CA ASP A 326 8.41 4.20 -12.62
C ASP A 326 8.23 4.06 -14.13
N ILE A 327 7.61 2.97 -14.59
CA ILE A 327 7.31 2.76 -16.01
C ILE A 327 6.35 3.84 -16.55
N VAL A 328 5.30 4.17 -15.79
CA VAL A 328 4.37 5.25 -16.14
C VAL A 328 5.10 6.59 -16.21
N GLU A 329 5.98 6.89 -15.27
CA GLU A 329 6.77 8.10 -15.29
C GLU A 329 7.76 8.16 -16.46
N VAL A 330 8.40 7.03 -16.81
CA VAL A 330 9.24 6.92 -18.02
C VAL A 330 8.40 7.25 -19.26
N ALA A 331 7.19 6.68 -19.37
CA ALA A 331 6.29 6.95 -20.50
C ALA A 331 5.92 8.43 -20.60
N TYR A 332 5.64 9.07 -19.45
CA TYR A 332 5.36 10.51 -19.39
C TYR A 332 6.54 11.38 -19.79
N GLU A 333 7.71 11.17 -19.18
CA GLU A 333 8.92 11.96 -19.44
C GLU A 333 9.38 11.83 -20.88
N GLN A 334 9.38 10.59 -21.40
CA GLN A 334 9.84 10.31 -22.74
C GLN A 334 8.75 10.53 -23.78
N LYS A 335 7.49 10.76 -23.40
CA LYS A 335 6.35 10.90 -24.31
C LYS A 335 6.29 9.72 -25.29
N CYS A 336 6.25 8.51 -24.75
CA CYS A 336 6.11 7.28 -25.54
C CYS A 336 4.95 6.42 -25.03
N ASP A 337 4.60 5.44 -25.85
CA ASP A 337 3.66 4.37 -25.52
C ASP A 337 4.14 3.59 -24.28
N ILE A 338 3.21 3.23 -23.39
CA ILE A 338 3.52 2.57 -22.12
C ILE A 338 4.16 1.21 -22.32
N ALA A 339 3.79 0.47 -23.38
CA ALA A 339 4.38 -0.83 -23.68
C ALA A 339 5.83 -0.68 -24.18
N VAL A 340 6.15 0.42 -24.86
CA VAL A 340 7.54 0.76 -25.23
C VAL A 340 8.37 1.09 -23.98
N ALA A 341 7.83 1.89 -23.06
CA ALA A 341 8.47 2.19 -21.79
C ALA A 341 8.71 0.92 -20.97
N ALA A 342 7.68 0.08 -20.83
CA ALA A 342 7.73 -1.18 -20.07
C ALA A 342 8.74 -2.16 -20.65
N ARG A 343 8.70 -2.43 -21.96
CA ARG A 343 9.69 -3.32 -22.62
C ARG A 343 11.12 -2.83 -22.39
N SER A 344 11.35 -1.53 -22.56
CA SER A 344 12.69 -0.95 -22.37
C SER A 344 13.14 -1.07 -20.91
N TYR A 345 12.23 -0.84 -19.97
CA TYR A 345 12.49 -0.95 -18.54
C TYR A 345 12.86 -2.39 -18.15
N PHE A 346 12.04 -3.38 -18.53
CA PHE A 346 12.31 -4.79 -18.22
C PHE A 346 13.54 -5.34 -18.93
N GLN A 347 13.74 -5.03 -20.22
CA GLN A 347 14.94 -5.43 -20.96
C GLN A 347 16.22 -4.86 -20.35
N LEU A 348 16.18 -3.61 -19.88
CA LEU A 348 17.32 -3.01 -19.18
C LEU A 348 17.58 -3.70 -17.83
N ALA A 349 16.51 -4.05 -17.09
CA ALA A 349 16.62 -4.80 -15.84
C ALA A 349 17.28 -6.16 -16.07
N ASP A 350 16.88 -6.89 -17.12
CA ASP A 350 17.47 -8.18 -17.48
C ASP A 350 18.94 -8.02 -17.90
N HIS A 351 19.23 -7.01 -18.73
CA HIS A 351 20.58 -6.75 -19.23
C HIS A 351 21.58 -6.44 -18.11
N LEU A 352 21.14 -5.72 -17.07
CA LEU A 352 21.98 -5.34 -15.93
C LEU A 352 21.77 -6.22 -14.69
N HIS A 353 20.98 -7.30 -14.78
CA HIS A 353 20.62 -8.16 -13.65
C HIS A 353 20.02 -7.41 -12.43
N LEU A 354 19.23 -6.36 -12.68
CA LEU A 354 18.70 -5.48 -11.62
C LEU A 354 17.72 -6.19 -10.69
N GLN A 355 16.95 -7.15 -11.19
CA GLN A 355 16.05 -7.93 -10.36
C GLN A 355 16.81 -8.72 -9.28
N TRP A 356 17.97 -9.28 -9.63
CA TRP A 356 18.79 -9.99 -8.65
C TRP A 356 19.28 -9.03 -7.55
N LEU A 357 19.73 -7.81 -7.92
CA LEU A 357 20.18 -6.83 -6.95
C LEU A 357 19.02 -6.39 -6.02
N ALA A 358 17.82 -6.21 -6.57
CA ALA A 358 16.61 -5.94 -5.79
C ALA A 358 16.30 -7.07 -4.78
N ASP A 359 16.39 -8.33 -5.22
CA ASP A 359 16.19 -9.49 -4.34
C ASP A 359 17.23 -9.55 -3.21
N GLN A 360 18.48 -9.15 -3.47
CA GLN A 360 19.52 -9.07 -2.44
C GLN A 360 19.24 -7.95 -1.43
N ILE A 361 18.77 -6.79 -1.89
CA ILE A 361 18.34 -5.71 -0.99
C ILE A 361 17.27 -6.22 -0.03
N GLU A 362 16.23 -6.92 -0.54
CA GLU A 362 15.15 -7.42 0.32
C GLU A 362 15.62 -8.50 1.33
N LYS A 363 16.64 -9.29 0.98
CA LYS A 363 17.25 -10.29 1.86
C LYS A 363 18.14 -9.71 2.97
N LEU A 364 18.50 -8.43 2.90
CA LEU A 364 19.35 -7.80 3.93
C LEU A 364 18.68 -7.91 5.31
N PRO A 365 19.44 -8.33 6.35
CA PRO A 365 18.90 -8.50 7.69
C PRO A 365 18.48 -7.15 8.28
N VAL A 366 17.34 -7.13 8.98
CA VAL A 366 16.81 -5.93 9.63
C VAL A 366 16.78 -6.17 11.13
N GLU A 367 17.83 -5.71 11.81
CA GLU A 367 17.98 -5.88 13.26
C GLU A 367 17.49 -4.67 14.05
N GLY A 368 17.37 -3.51 13.41
CA GLY A 368 16.92 -2.26 14.02
C GLY A 368 16.43 -1.23 12.99
N ARG A 369 16.02 -0.06 13.49
CA ARG A 369 15.43 1.02 12.68
C ARG A 369 16.33 1.47 11.53
N TRP A 370 17.62 1.69 11.78
CA TRP A 370 18.54 2.17 10.75
C TRP A 370 18.81 1.15 9.65
N HIS A 371 18.82 -0.15 9.97
CA HIS A 371 18.87 -1.20 8.95
C HIS A 371 17.61 -1.17 8.07
N ALA A 372 16.42 -1.04 8.68
CA ALA A 372 15.17 -0.93 7.93
C ALA A 372 15.18 0.28 6.98
N ASN A 373 15.68 1.43 7.46
CA ASN A 373 15.81 2.65 6.67
C ASN A 373 16.85 2.50 5.55
N ALA A 374 18.03 1.98 5.84
CA ALA A 374 19.06 1.73 4.85
C ALA A 374 18.57 0.80 3.73
N ARG A 375 17.83 -0.27 4.07
CA ARG A 375 17.23 -1.16 3.08
C ARG A 375 16.20 -0.44 2.21
N GLY A 376 15.38 0.42 2.81
CA GLY A 376 14.43 1.26 2.09
C GLY A 376 15.12 2.23 1.12
N VAL A 377 16.16 2.92 1.57
CA VAL A 377 16.95 3.86 0.76
C VAL A 377 17.63 3.14 -0.40
N LEU A 378 18.27 2.00 -0.16
CA LEU A 378 18.92 1.22 -1.23
C LEU A 378 17.93 0.79 -2.31
N ARG A 379 16.72 0.38 -1.91
CA ARG A 379 15.66 0.03 -2.84
C ARG A 379 15.20 1.24 -3.65
N ASP A 380 14.94 2.37 -2.97
CA ASP A 380 14.48 3.59 -3.63
C ASP A 380 15.54 4.11 -4.62
N GLU A 381 16.82 4.07 -4.23
CA GLU A 381 17.95 4.43 -5.10
C GLU A 381 18.05 3.49 -6.32
N LEU A 382 17.95 2.17 -6.13
CA LEU A 382 18.00 1.21 -7.23
C LEU A 382 16.93 1.52 -8.28
N TYR A 383 15.67 1.69 -7.86
CA TYR A 383 14.57 1.99 -8.77
C TYR A 383 14.72 3.36 -9.44
N ALA A 384 15.18 4.37 -8.71
CA ALA A 384 15.49 5.69 -9.27
C ALA A 384 16.57 5.61 -10.36
N GLN A 385 17.65 4.85 -10.14
CA GLN A 385 18.69 4.66 -11.16
C GLN A 385 18.16 3.87 -12.36
N HIS A 386 17.33 2.84 -12.13
CA HIS A 386 16.73 2.06 -13.20
C HIS A 386 15.82 2.92 -14.09
N ARG A 387 14.95 3.76 -13.50
CA ARG A 387 14.14 4.75 -14.23
C ARG A 387 15.03 5.68 -15.06
N ALA A 388 16.04 6.29 -14.44
CA ALA A 388 16.93 7.24 -15.11
C ALA A 388 17.68 6.61 -16.30
N LEU A 389 18.22 5.40 -16.14
CA LEU A 389 18.87 4.67 -17.22
C LEU A 389 17.89 4.32 -18.35
N THR A 390 16.65 3.94 -18.02
CA THR A 390 15.61 3.65 -19.02
C THR A 390 15.28 4.89 -19.84
N CYS A 391 15.14 6.05 -19.19
CA CYS A 391 14.94 7.34 -19.86
C CYS A 391 16.10 7.67 -20.81
N GLN A 392 17.36 7.51 -20.37
CA GLN A 392 18.53 7.72 -21.21
C GLN A 392 18.57 6.78 -22.42
N ALA A 393 18.20 5.51 -22.22
CA ALA A 393 18.17 4.52 -23.29
C ALA A 393 17.13 4.89 -24.36
N LEU A 394 15.91 5.26 -23.94
CA LEU A 394 14.86 5.71 -24.83
C LEU A 394 15.22 7.01 -25.57
N GLN A 395 15.78 7.99 -24.86
CA GLN A 395 16.20 9.26 -25.46
C GLN A 395 17.25 9.04 -26.55
N ARG A 396 18.24 8.18 -26.29
CA ARG A 396 19.31 7.86 -27.23
C ARG A 396 18.82 7.03 -28.41
N CYS A 397 17.91 6.10 -28.18
CA CYS A 397 17.23 5.35 -29.24
C CYS A 397 16.55 6.29 -30.24
N LYS A 398 15.83 7.30 -29.74
CA LYS A 398 15.17 8.33 -30.57
C LYS A 398 16.17 9.18 -31.35
N SER A 399 17.28 9.59 -30.73
CA SER A 399 18.28 10.44 -31.38
C SER A 399 19.10 9.70 -32.44
N GLU A 400 19.51 8.46 -32.15
CA GLU A 400 20.30 7.63 -33.07
C GLU A 400 19.42 6.85 -34.08
N LYS A 401 18.09 6.92 -33.96
CA LYS A 401 17.11 6.19 -34.79
C LYS A 401 17.38 4.68 -34.84
N THR A 402 17.75 4.09 -33.72
CA THR A 402 17.95 2.64 -33.61
C THR A 402 16.63 1.94 -33.33
N ALA A 403 16.58 0.62 -33.58
CA ALA A 403 15.40 -0.19 -33.28
C ALA A 403 15.32 -0.62 -31.80
N ASN A 404 16.48 -0.79 -31.14
CA ASN A 404 16.58 -1.28 -29.77
C ASN A 404 17.16 -0.20 -28.84
N PRO A 405 16.42 0.25 -27.82
CA PRO A 405 16.91 1.22 -26.84
C PRO A 405 18.15 0.76 -26.06
N ILE A 406 18.25 -0.53 -25.75
CA ILE A 406 19.38 -1.08 -24.98
C ILE A 406 20.65 -1.06 -25.82
N ASP A 407 20.58 -1.49 -27.09
CA ASP A 407 21.76 -1.47 -27.98
C ASP A 407 22.28 -0.05 -28.20
N ALA A 408 21.38 0.93 -28.37
CA ALA A 408 21.76 2.34 -28.47
C ALA A 408 22.39 2.86 -27.18
N TRP A 409 21.87 2.45 -26.03
CA TRP A 409 22.41 2.84 -24.73
C TRP A 409 23.78 2.22 -24.46
N SER A 410 24.00 0.98 -24.87
CA SER A 410 25.26 0.26 -24.63
C SER A 410 26.41 0.76 -25.51
N LYS A 411 26.10 1.29 -26.69
CA LYS A 411 27.08 1.80 -27.66
C LYS A 411 27.88 2.99 -27.10
N GLY A 412 29.21 2.86 -27.10
CA GLY A 412 30.14 3.85 -26.55
C GLY A 412 30.28 3.79 -25.03
N ARG A 413 29.69 2.78 -24.37
CA ARG A 413 29.79 2.54 -22.92
C ARG A 413 30.37 1.17 -22.59
N GLU A 414 30.99 0.50 -23.56
CA GLU A 414 31.41 -0.91 -23.48
C GLU A 414 32.37 -1.15 -22.29
N ASN A 415 33.32 -0.23 -22.06
CA ASN A 415 34.25 -0.33 -20.94
C ASN A 415 33.55 -0.18 -19.58
N ALA A 416 32.59 0.74 -19.47
CA ALA A 416 31.84 0.97 -18.24
C ALA A 416 30.88 -0.19 -17.93
N LEU A 417 30.27 -0.77 -18.97
CA LEU A 417 29.42 -1.96 -18.86
C LEU A 417 30.22 -3.19 -18.47
N LYS A 418 31.32 -3.48 -19.16
CA LYS A 418 32.20 -4.61 -18.84
C LYS A 418 32.71 -4.55 -17.40
N TYR A 419 33.07 -3.37 -16.91
CA TYR A 419 33.44 -3.19 -15.51
C TYR A 419 32.27 -3.50 -14.55
N THR A 420 31.06 -3.03 -14.87
CA THR A 420 29.85 -3.28 -14.06
C THR A 420 29.49 -4.76 -14.04
N GLU A 421 29.50 -5.43 -15.20
CA GLU A 421 29.26 -6.87 -15.32
C GLU A 421 30.28 -7.67 -14.51
N THR A 422 31.56 -7.31 -14.58
CA THR A 422 32.62 -7.97 -13.78
C THR A 422 32.35 -7.80 -12.28
N MET A 423 32.01 -6.58 -11.85
CA MET A 423 31.69 -6.29 -10.45
C MET A 423 30.46 -7.08 -9.97
N PHE A 424 29.40 -7.15 -10.78
CA PHE A 424 28.21 -7.93 -10.43
C PHE A 424 28.51 -9.43 -10.43
N ALA A 425 29.33 -9.95 -11.33
CA ALA A 425 29.78 -11.34 -11.31
C ALA A 425 30.57 -11.68 -10.03
N GLU A 426 31.44 -10.78 -9.57
CA GLU A 426 32.13 -10.92 -8.29
C GLU A 426 31.15 -10.91 -7.11
N MET A 427 30.18 -10.00 -7.10
CA MET A 427 29.14 -9.98 -6.06
C MET A 427 28.29 -11.26 -6.07
N HIS A 428 27.92 -11.77 -7.25
CA HIS A 428 27.19 -13.03 -7.41
C HIS A 428 27.92 -14.24 -6.84
N ALA A 429 29.26 -14.22 -6.84
CA ALA A 429 30.08 -15.29 -6.29
C ALA A 429 30.15 -15.28 -4.75
N LEU A 430 29.70 -14.21 -4.10
CA LEU A 430 29.64 -14.12 -2.64
C LEU A 430 28.46 -14.94 -2.09
N LEU A 431 28.70 -15.65 -0.99
CA LEU A 431 27.68 -16.47 -0.31
C LEU A 431 26.54 -15.64 0.30
N SER A 432 26.85 -14.42 0.73
CA SER A 432 25.89 -13.47 1.31
C SER A 432 26.38 -12.05 1.09
N LEU A 433 25.47 -11.14 0.76
CA LEU A 433 25.77 -9.71 0.65
C LEU A 433 25.36 -8.98 1.93
N ASP A 434 26.20 -8.05 2.37
CA ASP A 434 25.90 -7.11 3.44
C ASP A 434 25.51 -5.73 2.90
N TYR A 435 25.13 -4.81 3.78
CA TYR A 435 24.72 -3.44 3.40
C TYR A 435 25.79 -2.69 2.59
N PRO A 436 27.08 -2.66 3.00
CA PRO A 436 28.14 -2.05 2.20
C PRO A 436 28.25 -2.63 0.78
N THR A 437 28.22 -3.95 0.65
CA THR A 437 28.38 -4.61 -0.65
C THR A 437 27.23 -4.27 -1.60
N VAL A 438 25.99 -4.32 -1.10
CA VAL A 438 24.81 -3.95 -1.91
C VAL A 438 24.83 -2.45 -2.25
N SER A 439 25.24 -1.59 -1.32
CA SER A 439 25.38 -0.14 -1.56
C SER A 439 26.38 0.17 -2.68
N VAL A 440 27.51 -0.55 -2.75
CA VAL A 440 28.46 -0.44 -3.88
C VAL A 440 27.77 -0.80 -5.19
N GLY A 441 26.97 -1.87 -5.21
CA GLY A 441 26.18 -2.29 -6.37
C GLY A 441 25.24 -1.19 -6.87
N VAL A 442 24.42 -0.62 -5.97
CA VAL A 442 23.46 0.45 -6.30
C VAL A 442 24.19 1.72 -6.74
N ARG A 443 25.27 2.11 -6.05
CA ARG A 443 26.06 3.29 -6.39
C ARG A 443 26.74 3.16 -7.75
N ARG A 444 27.08 1.94 -8.18
CA ARG A 444 27.62 1.70 -9.53
C ARG A 444 26.60 2.04 -10.61
N LEU A 445 25.32 1.76 -10.40
CA LEU A 445 24.25 2.16 -11.33
C LEU A 445 24.14 3.68 -11.40
N ALA A 446 24.27 4.38 -10.27
CA ALA A 446 24.29 5.85 -10.26
C ALA A 446 25.48 6.43 -11.06
N GLN A 447 26.64 5.77 -11.03
CA GLN A 447 27.77 6.16 -11.89
C GLN A 447 27.47 5.96 -13.37
N LEU A 448 26.78 4.88 -13.75
CA LEU A 448 26.34 4.67 -15.13
C LEU A 448 25.37 5.76 -15.60
N VAL A 449 24.44 6.17 -14.75
CA VAL A 449 23.53 7.30 -15.03
C VAL A 449 24.33 8.57 -15.31
N THR A 450 25.31 8.91 -14.46
CA THR A 450 26.12 10.12 -14.64
C THR A 450 26.96 10.09 -15.92
N ILE A 451 27.60 8.96 -16.22
CA ILE A 451 28.37 8.78 -17.47
C ILE A 451 27.45 8.95 -18.69
N GLY A 452 26.18 8.55 -18.57
CA GLY A 452 25.24 8.65 -19.66
C GLY A 452 24.62 10.02 -19.90
N ALA A 453 24.73 10.93 -18.91
CA ALA A 453 24.28 12.32 -19.01
C ALA A 453 25.34 13.28 -19.57
N ALA A 454 26.61 12.87 -19.57
CA ALA A 454 27.73 13.55 -20.22
C ALA A 454 27.83 13.16 -21.70
#